data_AF-A0A3M2GLC4-F1
#
_entry.id   AF-A0A3M2GLC4-F1
#
_cell.length_a   1.000
_cell.length_b   1.000
_cell.length_c   1.000
_cell.angle_alpha   90.00
_cell.angle_beta   90.00
_cell.angle_gamma   90.00
#
_symmetry.space_group_name_H-M   'P 1'
#
loop_
_entity.id
_entity.type
_entity.pdbx_description
1 polymer ?
#
loop_
_entity_poly.entity_id
_entity_poly.type
_entity_poly.pdbx_seq_one_letter_code
_entity_poly.pdbx_strand_id
1 'polypeptide(L)' 'AVQCGFCTPGFVVAAAALLDEVPDPDPDTVVAGLAGNLCRCTGYRSIVDAVTAAGGRR' A
#
# COMPACT_ATOMS: atom_id res chain seq x y z
N ALA A 1 -2.30 -8.97 2.24
CA ALA A 1 -1.27 -7.99 2.63
C ALA A 1 -0.57 -8.26 3.98
N VAL A 2 -1.18 -8.95 4.97
CA VAL A 2 -0.62 -9.01 6.35
C VAL A 2 0.03 -10.36 6.66
N GLN A 3 1.18 -10.33 7.35
CA GLN A 3 1.79 -11.49 8.02
C GLN A 3 2.00 -11.21 9.52
N CYS A 4 3.16 -10.68 9.94
CA CYS A 4 3.43 -10.38 11.36
C CYS A 4 2.67 -9.16 11.90
N GLY A 5 2.15 -8.30 11.02
CA GLY A 5 1.33 -7.14 11.40
C GLY A 5 2.10 -5.88 11.84
N PHE A 6 3.39 -5.98 12.18
CA PHE A 6 4.14 -4.86 12.75
C PHE A 6 4.17 -3.60 11.85
N CYS A 7 4.39 -3.78 10.54
CA CYS A 7 4.44 -2.67 9.59
C CYS A 7 3.05 -2.21 9.10
N THR A 8 1.99 -2.96 9.38
CA THR A 8 0.65 -2.72 8.80
C THR A 8 0.12 -1.31 9.09
N PRO A 9 0.24 -0.74 10.32
CA PRO A 9 -0.26 0.61 10.57
C PRO A 9 0.38 1.67 9.67
N GLY A 10 1.70 1.61 9.45
CA GLY A 10 2.41 2.55 8.57
C GLY A 10 1.93 2.44 7.11
N PHE A 11 1.79 1.21 6.61
CA PHE A 11 1.27 0.99 5.26
C PHE A 11 -0.18 1.45 5.09
N VAL A 12 -1.05 1.25 6.08
CA VAL A 12 -2.46 1.68 5.99
C VAL A 12 -2.57 3.20 5.94
N VAL A 13 -1.81 3.92 6.77
CA VAL A 13 -1.82 5.39 6.78
C VAL A 13 -1.25 5.94 5.46
N ALA A 14 -0.10 5.42 5.00
CA ALA A 14 0.50 5.85 3.75
C ALA A 14 -0.39 5.53 2.53
N ALA A 15 -1.01 4.35 2.49
CA ALA A 15 -1.94 3.99 1.42
C ALA A 15 -3.21 4.86 1.45
N ALA A 16 -3.72 5.22 2.63
CA ALA A 16 -4.86 6.13 2.73
C ALA A 16 -4.51 7.52 2.15
N ALA A 17 -3.36 8.09 2.54
CA ALA A 17 -2.89 9.36 2.00
C ALA A 17 -2.69 9.29 0.49
N LEU A 18 -2.06 8.22 -0.02
CA LEU A 18 -1.90 8.01 -1.46
C LEU A 18 -3.25 7.98 -2.19
N LEU A 19 -4.24 7.24 -1.68
CA LEU A 19 -5.54 7.11 -2.32
C LEU A 19 -6.40 8.37 -2.25
N ASP A 20 -6.13 9.28 -1.31
CA ASP A 20 -6.79 10.59 -1.27
C ASP A 20 -6.23 11.53 -2.35
N GLU A 21 -4.97 11.35 -2.76
CA GLU A 21 -4.32 12.12 -3.85
C GLU A 21 -4.53 11.49 -5.24
N VAL A 22 -4.43 10.16 -5.32
CA VAL A 22 -4.56 9.37 -6.55
C VAL A 22 -5.59 8.26 -6.30
N PRO A 23 -6.89 8.50 -6.58
CA PRO A 23 -7.97 7.57 -6.23
C PRO A 23 -7.92 6.20 -6.91
N ASP A 24 -7.28 6.10 -8.09
CA ASP A 24 -7.13 4.87 -8.86
C ASP A 24 -5.67 4.70 -9.33
N PRO A 25 -4.73 4.40 -8.41
CA PRO A 25 -3.31 4.35 -8.72
C PRO A 25 -2.93 3.04 -9.40
N ASP A 26 -2.09 3.12 -10.43
CA ASP A 26 -1.45 1.93 -11.00
C ASP A 26 -0.42 1.32 -10.00
N PRO A 27 0.04 0.07 -10.22
CA PRO A 27 0.97 -0.59 -9.31
C PRO A 27 2.30 0.15 -9.10
N ASP A 28 2.84 0.83 -10.12
CA ASP A 28 4.12 1.54 -10.01
C ASP A 28 3.95 2.81 -9.15
N THR A 29 2.82 3.49 -9.30
CA THR A 29 2.41 4.59 -8.43
C THR A 29 2.27 4.14 -6.97
N VAL A 30 1.67 2.96 -6.73
CA VAL A 30 1.57 2.37 -5.39
C VAL A 30 2.95 2.06 -4.80
N VAL A 31 3.86 1.48 -5.59
CA VAL A 31 5.23 1.20 -5.13
C VAL A 31 5.96 2.48 -4.74
N ALA A 32 5.87 3.52 -5.57
CA ALA A 32 6.48 4.82 -5.29
C ALA A 32 5.90 5.47 -4.02
N GLY A 33 4.56 5.49 -3.89
CA GLY A 33 3.87 6.09 -2.74
C GLY A 33 4.12 5.37 -1.42
N LEU A 34 4.52 4.10 -1.46
CA LEU A 34 4.78 3.28 -0.27
C LEU A 34 6.28 3.07 0.02
N ALA A 35 7.19 3.65 -0.77
CA ALA A 35 8.64 3.41 -0.67
C ALA A 35 9.26 3.75 0.70
N GLY A 36 8.60 4.61 1.48
CA GLY A 36 9.01 4.96 2.86
C GLY A 36 8.66 3.90 3.93
N ASN A 37 7.91 2.85 3.58
CA ASN A 37 7.45 1.83 4.52
C ASN A 37 8.19 0.51 4.31
N LEU A 38 8.93 0.06 5.33
CA LEU A 38 9.69 -1.19 5.27
C LEU A 38 8.84 -2.37 5.76
N CYS A 39 8.90 -3.48 5.02
CA CYS A 39 8.31 -4.75 5.41
C CYS A 39 9.33 -5.88 5.31
N ARG A 40 9.43 -6.71 6.35
CA ARG A 40 10.33 -7.89 6.32
C ARG A 40 9.63 -9.19 5.94
N CYS A 41 8.31 -9.27 6.07
CA CYS A 41 7.59 -10.53 5.99
C CYS A 41 6.96 -10.77 4.61
N THR A 42 6.36 -9.75 4.00
CA THR A 42 5.43 -9.93 2.86
C THR A 42 6.11 -9.96 1.49
N GLY A 43 7.35 -9.48 1.39
CA GLY A 43 7.98 -9.24 0.09
C GLY A 43 7.25 -8.19 -0.77
N TYR A 44 6.43 -7.33 -0.14
CA TYR A 44 5.69 -6.19 -0.73
C TYR A 44 4.57 -6.53 -1.72
N ARG A 45 4.65 -7.60 -2.51
CA ARG A 45 3.67 -7.91 -3.57
C ARG A 45 2.22 -7.88 -3.09
N SER A 46 1.93 -8.61 -2.02
CA SER A 46 0.56 -8.67 -1.45
C SER A 46 0.06 -7.37 -0.80
N ILE A 47 0.95 -6.40 -0.55
CA ILE A 47 0.60 -5.05 -0.09
C ILE A 47 0.25 -4.19 -1.32
N VAL A 48 1.10 -4.21 -2.35
CA VAL A 48 0.84 -3.50 -3.61
C VAL A 48 -0.49 -3.94 -4.21
N ASP A 49 -0.71 -5.25 -4.36
CA ASP A 49 -1.96 -5.80 -4.89
C ASP A 49 -3.19 -5.33 -4.09
N ALA A 50 -3.07 -5.23 -2.76
CA ALA A 50 -4.18 -4.83 -1.91
C ALA A 50 -4.52 -3.34 -2.04
N VAL A 51 -3.51 -2.48 -2.18
CA VAL A 51 -3.71 -1.03 -2.35
C VAL A 51 -4.21 -0.72 -3.76
N THR A 52 -3.62 -1.31 -4.80
CA THR A 52 -4.11 -1.18 -6.18
C THR A 52 -5.56 -1.65 -6.27
N ALA A 53 -5.92 -2.79 -5.66
CA ALA A 53 -7.30 -3.25 -5.65
C ALA A 53 -8.23 -2.27 -4.92
N ALA A 54 -7.76 -1.58 -3.87
CA ALA A 54 -8.55 -0.58 -3.14
C ALA A 54 -8.75 0.72 -3.94
N GLY A 55 -7.91 0.98 -4.94
CA GLY A 55 -8.13 2.02 -5.94
C GLY A 55 -9.49 1.89 -6.62
N GLY A 56 -10.14 3.02 -6.88
CA GLY A 56 -11.46 3.09 -7.50
C GLY A 56 -12.64 2.61 -6.64
N ARG A 57 -12.41 2.18 -5.39
CA ARG A 57 -13.46 1.74 -4.45
C ARG A 57 -13.73 2.72 -3.30
N ARG A 58 -13.07 3.88 -3.30
CA ARG A 58 -13.28 4.96 -2.32
C ARG A 58 -14.39 5.90 -2.76
#